data_AF-A0A531KNV1-F1
#
_entry.id   AF-A0A531KNV1-F1
#
_cell.length_a   1.000
_cell.length_b   1.000
_cell.length_c   1.000
_cell.angle_alpha   90.00
_cell.angle_beta   90.00
_cell.angle_gamma   90.00
#
_symmetry.space_group_name_H-M   'P 1'
#
loop_
_entity.id
_entity.type
_entity.pdbx_description
1 polymer ?
#
loop_
_entity_poly.entity_id
_entity_poly.type
_entity_poly.pdbx_seq_one_letter_code
_entity_poly.pdbx_strand_id
1 'polypeptide(L)'
;MIGENGLISYRQKHHRWRLDRSQIQTYSLGSALDPNFGWWEDLDILSRSLDVYVLRGTTTVTTLICEDLARHDPCQELVRGIGPNLVFALLMDGPQLRARWPARYATVLAEDPGSSVLSFTSLGLIERSNGSGLLPSCRSIGLWRDDRGETIELSIPNWAHALCLSLHPTDFEEHTLDGRSDGGSSESWRLTGVQPVTVNADSNPAKEILKGRWPSS
;
A
#
# COMPACT_ATOMS: atom_id res chain seq x y z
N MET A 1 7.15 -23.99 6.21
CA MET A 1 6.09 -24.62 5.40
C MET A 1 4.82 -23.81 5.62
N ILE A 2 4.38 -23.03 4.63
CA ILE A 2 3.11 -22.31 4.71
C ILE A 2 2.04 -23.34 4.38
N GLY A 3 1.14 -23.63 5.33
CA GLY A 3 0.05 -24.60 5.12
C GLY A 3 -0.95 -24.13 4.06
N GLU A 4 -1.79 -25.04 3.59
CA GLU A 4 -2.85 -24.81 2.57
C GLU A 4 -3.83 -23.65 2.90
N ASN A 5 -3.77 -23.07 4.10
CA ASN A 5 -4.70 -22.06 4.60
C ASN A 5 -4.19 -20.60 4.49
N GLY A 6 -3.04 -20.37 3.84
CA GLY A 6 -2.43 -19.04 3.77
C GLY A 6 -1.90 -18.55 5.12
N LEU A 7 -1.07 -17.51 5.09
CA LEU A 7 -0.56 -16.88 6.30
C LEU A 7 -1.42 -15.65 6.61
N ILE A 8 -2.07 -15.66 7.78
CA ILE A 8 -2.83 -14.51 8.29
C ILE A 8 -1.98 -13.85 9.38
N SER A 9 -1.76 -12.55 9.23
CA SER A 9 -1.09 -11.73 10.24
C SER A 9 -1.89 -10.49 10.58
N TYR A 10 -1.70 -10.03 11.81
CA TYR A 10 -2.34 -8.83 12.33
C TYR A 10 -1.25 -7.92 12.85
N ARG A 11 -1.26 -6.67 12.38
CA ARG A 11 -0.30 -5.66 12.81
C ARG A 11 -0.99 -4.37 13.17
N GLN A 12 -0.46 -3.71 14.19
CA GLN A 12 -0.89 -2.40 14.62
C GLN A 12 -0.17 -1.29 13.84
N LYS A 13 -0.75 -0.10 13.87
CA LYS A 13 -0.10 1.11 13.35
C LYS A 13 1.02 1.53 14.30
N HIS A 14 2.08 2.12 13.76
CA HIS A 14 3.11 2.77 14.57
C HIS A 14 2.79 4.23 14.92
N HIS A 15 1.87 4.83 14.16
CA HIS A 15 1.52 6.23 14.27
C HIS A 15 0.01 6.43 14.14
N ARG A 16 -0.54 7.29 15.00
CA ARG A 16 -1.90 7.79 14.85
C ARG A 16 -1.97 8.73 13.65
N TRP A 17 -3.06 8.66 12.92
CA TRP A 17 -3.33 9.66 11.89
C TRP A 17 -3.76 10.98 12.55
N ARG A 18 -3.19 12.10 12.10
CA ARG A 18 -3.65 13.44 12.46
C ARG A 18 -4.21 14.12 11.22
N LEU A 19 -5.39 14.68 11.37
CA LEU A 19 -6.04 15.53 10.37
C LEU A 19 -5.84 16.99 10.73
N ASP A 20 -5.31 17.76 9.78
CA ASP A 20 -5.27 19.21 9.83
C ASP A 20 -6.43 19.86 9.07
N ARG A 21 -6.51 21.20 9.10
CA ARG A 21 -7.52 21.98 8.37
C ARG A 21 -7.58 21.62 6.89
N SER A 22 -6.43 21.53 6.23
CA SER A 22 -6.34 21.27 4.79
C SER A 22 -6.91 19.90 4.46
N GLN A 23 -6.56 18.88 5.25
CA GLN A 23 -7.07 17.52 5.09
C GLN A 23 -8.56 17.42 5.41
N ILE A 24 -9.04 18.10 6.46
CA ILE A 24 -10.47 18.15 6.79
C ILE A 24 -11.28 18.74 5.64
N GLN A 25 -10.79 19.82 5.04
CA GLN A 25 -11.42 20.43 3.86
C GLN A 25 -11.33 19.50 2.64
N THR A 26 -10.13 18.98 2.34
CA THR A 26 -9.86 18.11 1.20
C THR A 26 -10.76 16.87 1.24
N TYR A 27 -10.90 16.21 2.39
CA TYR A 27 -11.72 15.00 2.52
C TYR A 27 -13.19 15.26 2.87
N SER A 28 -13.66 16.51 2.73
CA SER A 28 -15.04 16.90 3.03
C SER A 28 -15.51 16.48 4.44
N LEU A 29 -14.67 16.66 5.46
CA LEU A 29 -14.94 16.23 6.85
C LEU A 29 -15.44 17.37 7.75
N GLY A 30 -15.56 18.60 7.24
CA GLY A 30 -15.90 19.79 8.03
C GLY A 30 -17.27 19.76 8.72
N SER A 31 -18.18 18.88 8.30
CA SER A 31 -19.47 18.67 8.98
C SER A 31 -19.35 17.82 10.26
N ALA A 32 -18.26 17.08 10.42
CA ALA A 32 -18.02 16.20 11.56
C ALA A 32 -16.84 16.65 12.42
N LEU A 33 -15.83 17.27 11.82
CA LEU A 33 -14.59 17.70 12.47
C LEU A 33 -14.41 19.20 12.30
N ASP A 34 -14.28 19.94 13.40
CA ASP A 34 -14.04 21.38 13.36
C ASP A 34 -12.63 21.66 12.78
N PRO A 35 -12.52 22.39 11.65
CA PRO A 35 -11.24 22.68 10.98
C PRO A 35 -10.30 23.60 11.77
N ASN A 36 -10.73 24.15 12.91
CA ASN A 36 -9.89 24.96 13.79
C ASN A 36 -9.05 24.10 14.76
N PHE A 37 -9.29 22.79 14.84
CA PHE A 37 -8.54 21.86 15.67
C PHE A 37 -7.77 20.83 14.84
N GLY A 38 -6.69 20.30 15.42
CA GLY A 38 -6.03 19.11 14.89
C GLY A 38 -6.68 17.86 15.49
N TRP A 39 -7.24 17.01 14.64
CA TRP A 39 -7.94 15.80 15.09
C TRP A 39 -7.02 14.60 15.00
N TRP A 40 -6.90 13.86 16.09
CA TRP A 40 -6.15 12.62 16.13
C TRP A 40 -7.10 11.44 16.08
N GLU A 41 -6.69 10.41 15.35
CA GLU A 41 -7.30 9.09 15.40
C GLU A 41 -7.29 8.56 16.84
N ASP A 42 -8.45 8.12 17.30
CA ASP A 42 -8.62 7.51 18.61
C ASP A 42 -8.27 6.02 18.55
N LEU A 43 -6.99 5.73 18.74
CA LEU A 43 -6.43 4.38 18.72
C LEU A 43 -5.21 4.29 19.62
N ASP A 44 -5.07 3.20 20.37
CA ASP A 44 -3.85 2.92 21.11
C ASP A 44 -2.74 2.38 20.21
N ILE A 45 -1.52 2.87 20.43
CA ILE A 45 -0.30 2.38 19.79
C ILE A 45 0.41 1.49 20.81
N LEU A 46 0.20 0.17 20.74
CA LEU A 46 0.64 -0.75 21.80
C LEU A 46 2.04 -1.30 21.51
N SER A 47 2.32 -1.79 20.29
CA SER A 47 3.63 -2.35 19.92
C SER A 47 4.08 -1.92 18.53
N ARG A 48 5.39 -1.69 18.37
CA ARG A 48 6.01 -1.46 17.07
C ARG A 48 6.71 -2.74 16.60
N SER A 49 6.20 -3.34 15.54
CA SER A 49 6.78 -4.52 14.90
C SER A 49 6.72 -4.36 13.39
N LEU A 50 7.67 -4.95 12.68
CA LEU A 50 7.63 -5.03 11.22
C LEU A 50 7.77 -6.50 10.85
N ASP A 51 6.71 -7.05 10.26
CA ASP A 51 6.72 -8.45 9.84
C ASP A 51 7.31 -8.57 8.44
N VAL A 52 8.18 -9.55 8.25
CA VAL A 52 8.72 -9.92 6.94
C VAL A 52 8.45 -11.40 6.70
N TYR A 53 7.84 -11.71 5.56
CA TYR A 53 7.42 -13.05 5.19
C TYR A 53 8.20 -13.53 3.98
N VAL A 54 8.59 -14.80 3.99
CA VAL A 54 9.15 -15.45 2.79
C VAL A 54 8.04 -16.21 2.08
N LEU A 55 7.67 -15.75 0.89
CA LEU A 55 6.73 -16.40 -0.02
C LEU A 55 7.51 -17.08 -1.15
N ARG A 56 7.05 -18.25 -1.59
CA ARG A 56 7.60 -18.96 -2.77
C ARG A 56 9.13 -19.20 -2.74
N GLY A 57 9.75 -19.17 -1.55
CA GLY A 57 11.16 -19.49 -1.33
C GLY A 57 12.10 -18.29 -1.39
N THR A 58 11.88 -17.38 -2.34
CA THR A 58 12.80 -16.29 -2.72
C THR A 58 12.18 -14.89 -2.60
N THR A 59 10.85 -14.81 -2.45
CA THR A 59 10.17 -13.53 -2.30
C THR A 59 10.07 -13.14 -0.83
N THR A 60 10.58 -11.97 -0.48
CA THR A 60 10.49 -11.35 0.84
C THR A 60 9.45 -10.23 0.81
N VAL A 61 8.35 -10.42 1.55
CA VAL A 61 7.22 -9.48 1.57
C VAL A 61 7.13 -8.77 2.91
N THR A 62 6.91 -7.47 2.88
CA THR A 62 6.44 -6.72 4.05
C THR A 62 5.28 -5.79 3.70
N THR A 63 4.64 -5.27 4.74
CA THR A 63 3.56 -4.28 4.63
C THR A 63 3.97 -3.01 5.36
N LEU A 64 3.53 -1.84 4.91
CA LEU A 64 3.71 -0.56 5.59
C LEU A 64 2.32 0.06 5.78
N ILE A 65 2.03 0.65 6.94
CA ILE A 65 0.72 1.23 7.20
C ILE A 65 0.86 2.75 7.33
N CYS A 66 0.15 3.47 6.46
CA CYS A 66 0.06 4.92 6.44
C CYS A 66 1.45 5.58 6.39
N GLU A 67 1.79 6.34 7.43
CA GLU A 67 3.03 7.12 7.48
C GLU A 67 4.29 6.27 7.64
N ASP A 68 4.18 4.96 7.91
CA ASP A 68 5.31 4.00 7.89
C ASP A 68 6.12 4.07 6.59
N LEU A 69 5.45 4.37 5.47
CA LEU A 69 6.10 4.55 4.17
C LEU A 69 7.06 5.76 4.15
N ALA A 70 6.79 6.81 4.93
CA ALA A 70 7.58 8.05 4.92
C ALA A 70 8.48 8.24 6.15
N ARG A 71 8.24 7.50 7.23
CA ARG A 71 8.91 7.67 8.52
C ARG A 71 10.21 6.90 8.59
N HIS A 72 11.29 7.56 9.00
CA HIS A 72 12.58 6.91 9.22
C HIS A 72 12.48 5.83 10.32
N ASP A 73 12.09 6.22 11.54
CA ASP A 73 11.77 5.33 12.65
C ASP A 73 10.26 5.04 12.69
N PRO A 74 9.82 3.77 12.81
CA PRO A 74 10.64 2.56 12.98
C PRO A 74 10.95 1.81 11.67
N CYS A 75 10.38 2.20 10.54
CA CYS A 75 10.27 1.31 9.39
C CYS A 75 11.40 1.42 8.36
N GLN A 76 11.77 2.62 7.91
CA GLN A 76 12.65 2.76 6.74
C GLN A 76 14.02 2.10 6.92
N GLU A 77 14.63 2.24 8.10
CA GLU A 77 15.92 1.60 8.39
C GLU A 77 15.82 0.07 8.32
N LEU A 78 14.77 -0.51 8.92
CA LEU A 78 14.55 -1.95 8.91
C LEU A 78 14.21 -2.48 7.52
N VAL A 79 13.36 -1.78 6.77
CA VAL A 79 12.99 -2.18 5.40
C VAL A 79 14.22 -2.16 4.50
N ARG A 80 15.03 -1.10 4.55
CA ARG A 80 16.25 -0.99 3.74
C ARG A 80 17.33 -1.98 4.18
N GLY A 81 17.44 -2.24 5.48
CA GLY A 81 18.39 -3.22 6.01
C GLY A 81 18.04 -4.67 5.70
N ILE A 82 16.75 -5.00 5.63
CA ILE A 82 16.28 -6.37 5.32
C ILE A 82 16.20 -6.62 3.82
N GLY A 83 15.84 -5.61 3.01
CA GLY A 83 15.67 -5.80 1.57
C GLY A 83 14.43 -6.61 1.16
N PRO A 84 13.19 -6.34 1.64
CA PRO A 84 12.02 -7.01 1.07
C PRO A 84 11.88 -6.68 -0.42
N ASN A 85 11.85 -7.67 -1.30
CA ASN A 85 11.68 -7.44 -2.73
C ASN A 85 10.23 -7.09 -3.13
N LEU A 86 9.27 -7.24 -2.21
CA LEU A 86 7.88 -6.80 -2.40
C LEU A 86 7.33 -6.08 -1.15
N VAL A 87 6.87 -4.85 -1.34
CA VAL A 87 6.35 -3.98 -0.27
C VAL A 87 4.94 -3.52 -0.60
N PHE A 88 4.00 -3.76 0.32
CA PHE A 88 2.63 -3.25 0.23
C PHE A 88 2.40 -2.10 1.22
N ALA A 89 2.19 -0.89 0.74
CA ALA A 89 1.88 0.29 1.56
C ALA A 89 0.37 0.57 1.60
N LEU A 90 -0.25 0.26 2.73
CA LEU A 90 -1.65 0.49 3.07
C LEU A 90 -1.86 1.93 3.52
N LEU A 91 -2.41 2.80 2.68
CA LEU A 91 -2.54 4.21 2.98
C LEU A 91 -3.98 4.62 3.30
N MET A 92 -4.12 5.59 4.19
CA MET A 92 -5.33 6.37 4.39
C MET A 92 -5.04 7.80 3.93
N ASP A 93 -4.92 7.94 2.60
CA ASP A 93 -4.60 9.21 1.94
C ASP A 93 -5.51 9.41 0.70
N GLY A 94 -5.44 10.59 0.08
CA GLY A 94 -6.10 10.87 -1.19
C GLY A 94 -5.54 10.07 -2.37
N PRO A 95 -5.86 10.47 -3.62
CA PRO A 95 -5.47 9.72 -4.81
C PRO A 95 -3.96 9.43 -4.87
N GLN A 96 -3.61 8.22 -5.32
CA GLN A 96 -2.23 7.75 -5.42
C GLN A 96 -1.62 8.22 -6.74
N LEU A 97 -0.84 9.31 -6.68
CA LEU A 97 -0.33 10.04 -7.85
C LEU A 97 1.20 10.16 -7.80
N ARG A 98 1.84 10.17 -8.97
CA ARG A 98 3.30 10.34 -9.14
C ARG A 98 3.85 11.59 -8.46
N ALA A 99 3.07 12.67 -8.46
CA ALA A 99 3.49 13.95 -7.88
C ALA A 99 3.34 14.02 -6.34
N ARG A 100 2.73 13.00 -5.72
CA ARG A 100 2.43 13.01 -4.28
C ARG A 100 3.48 12.25 -3.48
N TRP A 101 3.50 12.51 -2.18
CA TRP A 101 4.46 11.93 -1.25
C TRP A 101 4.58 10.39 -1.34
N PRO A 102 3.51 9.57 -1.54
CA PRO A 102 3.67 8.12 -1.59
C PRO A 102 4.60 7.69 -2.73
N ALA A 103 4.51 8.35 -3.89
CA ALA A 103 5.38 8.07 -5.03
C ALA A 103 6.85 8.35 -4.69
N ARG A 104 7.13 9.46 -3.99
CA ARG A 104 8.49 9.84 -3.60
C ARG A 104 9.14 8.79 -2.72
N TYR A 105 8.43 8.29 -1.71
CA TYR A 105 9.00 7.29 -0.80
C TYR A 105 8.95 5.86 -1.36
N ALA A 106 8.00 5.56 -2.25
CA ALA A 106 8.04 4.34 -3.04
C ALA A 106 9.29 4.31 -3.95
N THR A 107 9.67 5.45 -4.55
CA THR A 107 10.92 5.58 -5.30
C THR A 107 12.13 5.26 -4.44
N VAL A 108 12.20 5.78 -3.20
CA VAL A 108 13.33 5.49 -2.30
C VAL A 108 13.49 3.99 -2.10
N LEU A 109 12.43 3.27 -1.76
CA LEU A 109 12.51 1.81 -1.55
C LEU A 109 12.77 1.03 -2.84
N ALA A 110 12.30 1.52 -3.98
CA ALA A 110 12.55 0.89 -5.27
C ALA A 110 13.96 1.11 -5.81
N GLU A 111 14.63 2.18 -5.41
CA GLU A 111 16.04 2.43 -5.75
C GLU A 111 16.99 1.82 -4.72
N ASP A 112 16.59 1.77 -3.46
CA ASP A 112 17.34 1.16 -2.36
C ASP A 112 16.35 0.71 -1.26
N PRO A 113 16.08 -0.60 -1.14
CA PRO A 113 16.94 -1.72 -1.54
C PRO A 113 16.66 -2.33 -2.93
N GLY A 114 15.78 -1.77 -3.76
CA GLY A 114 15.36 -2.41 -5.02
C GLY A 114 13.97 -3.04 -4.96
N SER A 115 13.16 -2.68 -3.96
CA SER A 115 11.84 -3.23 -3.73
C SER A 115 10.84 -2.91 -4.85
N SER A 116 9.98 -3.86 -5.18
CA SER A 116 8.73 -3.57 -5.85
C SER A 116 7.69 -3.07 -4.84
N VAL A 117 7.20 -1.85 -5.01
CA VAL A 117 6.33 -1.16 -4.06
C VAL A 117 4.93 -0.95 -4.66
N LEU A 118 3.91 -1.49 -3.99
CA LEU A 118 2.51 -1.16 -4.26
C LEU A 118 1.96 -0.33 -3.10
N SER A 119 1.67 0.95 -3.34
CA SER A 119 0.89 1.77 -2.42
C SER A 119 -0.57 1.83 -2.85
N PHE A 120 -1.51 1.83 -1.92
CA PHE A 120 -2.94 1.93 -2.22
C PHE A 120 -3.75 2.51 -1.08
N THR A 121 -4.90 3.09 -1.43
CA THR A 121 -5.83 3.75 -0.49
C THR A 121 -7.27 3.34 -0.77
N SER A 122 -8.17 3.74 0.12
CA SER A 122 -9.61 3.51 -0.02
C SER A 122 -10.23 4.41 -1.08
N LEU A 123 -11.00 3.79 -2.00
CA LEU A 123 -11.83 4.52 -2.96
C LEU A 123 -12.82 5.46 -2.26
N GLY A 124 -13.37 5.08 -1.10
CA GLY A 124 -14.30 5.91 -0.36
C GLY A 124 -13.68 7.24 0.11
N LEU A 125 -12.41 7.21 0.53
CA LEU A 125 -11.70 8.45 0.92
C LEU A 125 -11.44 9.34 -0.30
N ILE A 126 -11.10 8.74 -1.45
CA ILE A 126 -10.95 9.44 -2.72
C ILE A 126 -12.27 10.07 -3.16
N GLU A 127 -13.39 9.35 -3.06
CA GLU A 127 -14.71 9.86 -3.44
C GLU A 127 -15.15 11.02 -2.54
N ARG A 128 -14.86 10.96 -1.24
CA ARG A 128 -15.03 12.13 -0.35
C ARG A 128 -14.18 13.32 -0.80
N SER A 129 -12.95 13.06 -1.24
CA SER A 129 -12.06 14.09 -1.76
C SER A 129 -12.59 14.72 -3.05
N ASN A 130 -13.07 13.90 -3.97
CA ASN A 130 -13.68 14.37 -5.22
C ASN A 130 -14.96 15.16 -4.95
N GLY A 131 -15.76 14.73 -3.98
CA GLY A 131 -16.98 15.43 -3.56
C GLY A 131 -16.75 16.84 -2.99
N SER A 132 -15.53 17.15 -2.55
CA SER A 132 -15.19 18.51 -2.10
C SER A 132 -15.18 19.53 -3.25
N GLY A 133 -14.94 19.08 -4.48
CA GLY A 133 -14.73 19.95 -5.64
C GLY A 133 -13.46 20.82 -5.60
N LEU A 134 -12.62 20.67 -4.57
CA LEU A 134 -11.40 21.48 -4.39
C LEU A 134 -10.26 21.08 -5.32
N LEU A 135 -10.24 19.82 -5.76
CA LEU A 135 -9.22 19.23 -6.62
C LEU A 135 -9.88 18.55 -7.82
N PRO A 136 -9.17 18.40 -8.96
CA PRO A 136 -9.66 17.60 -10.08
C PRO A 136 -10.01 16.19 -9.65
N SER A 137 -11.15 15.69 -10.14
CA SER A 137 -11.60 14.33 -9.82
C SER A 137 -10.58 13.30 -10.28
N CYS A 138 -10.22 12.40 -9.38
CA CYS A 138 -9.29 11.31 -9.66
C CYS A 138 -9.79 10.02 -9.02
N ARG A 139 -9.50 8.89 -9.65
CA ARG A 139 -9.83 7.55 -9.13
C ARG A 139 -8.60 6.64 -9.12
N SER A 140 -7.40 7.22 -9.02
CA SER A 140 -6.16 6.46 -8.79
C SER A 140 -6.13 5.95 -7.36
N ILE A 141 -6.49 4.67 -7.20
CA ILE A 141 -6.58 3.99 -5.90
C ILE A 141 -5.24 3.39 -5.48
N GLY A 142 -4.29 3.24 -6.40
CA GLY A 142 -3.00 2.65 -6.14
C GLY A 142 -1.88 3.24 -6.99
N LEU A 143 -0.65 2.95 -6.59
CA LEU A 143 0.55 3.31 -7.33
C LEU A 143 1.58 2.18 -7.19
N TRP A 144 2.06 1.71 -8.33
CA TRP A 144 3.12 0.72 -8.45
C TRP A 144 4.44 1.41 -8.78
N ARG A 145 5.55 0.96 -8.19
CA ARG A 145 6.91 1.40 -8.52
C ARG A 145 7.85 0.23 -8.29
N ASP A 146 8.69 -0.07 -9.26
CA ASP A 146 9.75 -1.07 -9.14
C ASP A 146 11.12 -0.48 -9.51
N ASP A 147 12.16 -1.32 -9.46
CA ASP A 147 13.56 -1.00 -9.72
C ASP A 147 13.83 -0.56 -11.18
N ARG A 148 12.87 -0.68 -12.11
CA ARG A 148 13.03 -0.16 -13.48
C ARG A 148 12.84 1.35 -13.59
N GLY A 149 12.41 1.99 -12.51
CA GLY A 149 12.25 3.44 -12.49
C GLY A 149 10.95 3.95 -13.11
N GLU A 150 9.98 3.06 -13.39
CA GLU A 150 8.64 3.44 -13.82
C GLU A 150 7.66 3.45 -12.63
N THR A 151 6.88 4.52 -12.53
CA THR A 151 5.79 4.62 -11.54
C THR A 151 4.47 4.45 -12.28
N ILE A 152 3.57 3.55 -11.89
CA ILE A 152 2.30 3.35 -12.58
C ILE A 152 1.16 3.74 -11.65
N GLU A 153 0.33 4.71 -12.04
CA GLU A 153 -0.88 5.08 -11.32
C GLU A 153 -2.02 4.12 -11.69
N LEU A 154 -2.63 3.50 -10.67
CA LEU A 154 -3.64 2.46 -10.82
C LEU A 154 -5.04 3.07 -10.63
N SER A 155 -5.62 3.51 -11.74
CA SER A 155 -6.95 4.10 -11.77
C SER A 155 -8.06 3.06 -11.92
N ILE A 156 -9.08 3.17 -11.07
CA ILE A 156 -10.28 2.33 -11.14
C ILE A 156 -11.41 3.04 -11.92
N PRO A 157 -12.02 2.39 -12.93
CA PRO A 157 -13.14 2.97 -13.65
C PRO A 157 -14.39 3.07 -12.76
N ASN A 158 -15.35 3.92 -13.14
CA ASN A 158 -16.56 4.17 -12.36
C ASN A 158 -17.45 2.94 -12.14
N TRP A 159 -17.37 1.95 -13.03
CA TRP A 159 -18.19 0.74 -12.97
C TRP A 159 -17.57 -0.39 -12.15
N ALA A 160 -16.28 -0.28 -11.76
CA ALA A 160 -15.56 -1.33 -11.06
C ALA A 160 -15.48 -1.06 -9.55
N HIS A 161 -15.34 -2.14 -8.79
CA HIS A 161 -15.27 -2.10 -7.32
C HIS A 161 -13.84 -2.32 -6.80
N ALA A 162 -13.01 -3.06 -7.54
CA ALA A 162 -11.59 -3.23 -7.24
C ALA A 162 -10.76 -3.41 -8.52
N LEU A 163 -9.44 -3.53 -8.36
CA LEU A 163 -8.51 -3.95 -9.41
C LEU A 163 -7.88 -5.30 -9.02
N CYS A 164 -7.88 -6.25 -9.94
CA CYS A 164 -7.08 -7.47 -9.87
C CYS A 164 -5.72 -7.18 -10.52
N LEU A 165 -4.64 -7.39 -9.75
CA LEU A 165 -3.27 -7.15 -10.20
C LEU A 165 -2.57 -8.49 -10.42
N SER A 166 -1.91 -8.64 -11.56
CA SER A 166 -1.05 -9.78 -11.86
C SER A 166 0.41 -9.37 -11.71
N LEU A 167 1.12 -10.05 -10.82
CA LEU A 167 2.54 -9.84 -10.57
C LEU A 167 3.34 -11.05 -11.06
N HIS A 168 4.47 -10.80 -11.72
CA HIS A 168 5.37 -11.83 -12.23
C HIS A 168 6.77 -11.67 -11.62
N PRO A 169 7.36 -12.72 -11.02
CA PRO A 169 8.73 -12.66 -10.54
C PRO A 169 9.69 -12.64 -11.73
N THR A 170 10.76 -11.86 -11.64
CA THR A 170 11.81 -11.79 -12.64
C THR A 170 13.14 -11.90 -11.92
N ASP A 171 14.02 -12.77 -12.42
CA ASP A 171 15.37 -12.92 -11.89
C ASP A 171 16.08 -11.56 -11.89
N PHE A 172 16.73 -11.26 -10.78
CA PHE A 172 17.45 -10.02 -10.56
C PHE A 172 18.76 -10.34 -9.84
N GLU A 173 19.86 -9.81 -10.35
CA GLU A 173 21.18 -9.99 -9.73
C GLU A 173 21.45 -8.81 -8.81
N GLU A 174 21.62 -9.10 -7.53
CA GLU A 174 21.97 -8.11 -6.53
C GLU A 174 23.48 -8.06 -6.35
N HIS A 175 23.99 -6.85 -6.14
CA HIS A 175 25.39 -6.63 -5.82
C HIS A 175 25.53 -5.96 -4.47
N THR A 176 26.40 -6.51 -3.63
CA THR A 176 26.84 -5.82 -2.42
C THR A 176 27.65 -4.57 -2.78
N LEU A 177 27.85 -3.66 -1.83
CA LEU A 177 28.65 -2.45 -2.03
C LEU A 177 30.10 -2.75 -2.47
N ASP A 178 30.65 -3.91 -2.06
CA ASP A 178 31.96 -4.40 -2.48
C ASP A 178 31.94 -5.19 -3.81
N GLY A 179 30.80 -5.21 -4.51
CA GLY A 179 30.64 -5.78 -5.85
C GLY A 179 30.41 -7.29 -5.91
N ARG A 180 30.23 -7.97 -4.76
CA ARG A 180 29.90 -9.41 -4.75
C ARG A 180 28.46 -9.59 -5.22
N SER A 181 28.30 -10.50 -6.17
CA SER A 181 27.01 -10.89 -6.72
C SER A 181 26.39 -12.03 -5.91
N ASP A 182 25.06 -12.05 -5.85
CA ASP A 182 24.27 -13.17 -5.35
C ASP A 182 24.08 -14.29 -6.40
N GLY A 183 24.55 -14.09 -7.63
CA GLY A 183 24.45 -15.04 -8.74
C GLY A 183 23.08 -15.08 -9.40
N GLY A 184 22.26 -14.03 -9.27
CA GLY A 184 20.90 -13.98 -9.81
C GLY A 184 19.91 -14.85 -9.03
N SER A 185 20.17 -15.02 -7.73
CA SER A 185 19.31 -15.79 -6.82
C SER A 185 18.12 -14.98 -6.29
N SER A 186 18.20 -13.66 -6.42
CA SER A 186 17.18 -12.70 -6.04
C SER A 186 16.10 -12.54 -7.12
N GLU A 187 14.91 -12.20 -6.66
CA GLU A 187 13.76 -11.92 -7.53
C GLU A 187 13.32 -10.47 -7.36
N SER A 188 12.90 -9.84 -8.45
CA SER A 188 12.12 -8.61 -8.42
C SER A 188 10.77 -8.83 -9.09
N TRP A 189 9.73 -8.16 -8.58
CA TRP A 189 8.37 -8.33 -9.07
C TRP A 189 8.04 -7.33 -10.17
N ARG A 190 7.23 -7.78 -11.14
CA ARG A 190 6.77 -6.94 -12.25
C ARG A 190 5.26 -6.93 -12.28
N LEU A 191 4.67 -5.74 -12.39
CA LEU A 191 3.26 -5.61 -12.69
C LEU A 191 3.03 -5.93 -14.17
N THR A 192 2.35 -7.05 -14.45
CA THR A 192 2.10 -7.53 -15.82
C THR A 192 0.65 -7.41 -16.26
N GLY A 193 -0.28 -7.25 -15.32
CA GLY A 193 -1.70 -7.14 -15.63
C GLY A 193 -2.48 -6.34 -14.60
N VAL A 194 -3.43 -5.54 -15.08
CA VAL A 194 -4.39 -4.77 -14.28
C VAL A 194 -5.77 -4.98 -14.88
N GLN A 195 -6.67 -5.62 -14.14
CA GLN A 195 -8.03 -5.88 -14.58
C GLN A 195 -9.04 -5.31 -13.57
N PRO A 196 -9.94 -4.40 -13.97
CA PRO A 196 -11.01 -3.98 -13.08
C PRO A 196 -11.99 -5.13 -12.83
N VAL A 197 -12.40 -5.27 -11.57
CA VAL A 197 -13.33 -6.33 -11.14
C VAL A 197 -14.58 -5.75 -10.52
N THR A 198 -15.70 -6.41 -10.74
CA THR A 198 -16.98 -6.11 -10.11
C THR A 198 -17.36 -7.23 -9.16
N VAL A 199 -17.85 -6.85 -7.97
CA VAL A 199 -18.43 -7.81 -7.04
C VAL A 199 -19.89 -8.01 -7.45
N ASN A 200 -20.31 -9.25 -7.67
CA ASN A 200 -21.73 -9.55 -7.77
C ASN A 200 -22.33 -9.49 -6.36
N ALA A 201 -22.96 -8.36 -6.05
CA ALA A 201 -23.53 -8.07 -4.73
C ALA A 201 -24.63 -9.06 -4.30
N ASP A 202 -25.22 -9.81 -5.24
CA ASP A 202 -26.24 -10.82 -4.94
C ASP A 202 -25.67 -12.16 -4.52
N SER A 203 -24.36 -12.37 -4.70
CA SER A 203 -23.70 -13.58 -4.22
C SER A 203 -23.63 -13.61 -2.69
N ASN A 204 -23.94 -14.77 -2.09
CA ASN A 204 -23.87 -14.97 -0.65
C ASN A 204 -22.48 -14.64 -0.04
N PRO A 205 -21.35 -15.00 -0.69
CA PRO A 205 -20.02 -14.66 -0.19
C PRO A 205 -19.76 -13.15 -0.13
N ALA A 206 -20.20 -12.39 -1.13
CA ALA A 206 -20.04 -10.93 -1.13
C ALA A 206 -20.81 -10.27 0.03
N LYS A 207 -22.03 -10.76 0.30
CA LYS A 207 -22.86 -10.24 1.41
C LYS A 207 -22.21 -10.49 2.77
N GLU A 208 -21.52 -11.61 2.96
CA GLU A 208 -20.83 -11.89 4.23
C GLU A 208 -19.52 -11.09 4.36
N ILE A 209 -18.72 -10.97 3.28
CA ILE A 209 -17.50 -10.13 3.28
C ILE A 209 -17.84 -8.67 3.59
N LEU A 210 -18.91 -8.12 2.99
CA LEU A 210 -19.38 -6.76 3.25
C LEU A 210 -19.86 -6.55 4.70
N LYS A 211 -20.21 -7.62 5.43
CA LYS A 211 -20.51 -7.58 6.87
C LYS A 211 -19.27 -7.80 7.74
N GLY A 212 -18.07 -7.80 7.16
CA GLY A 212 -16.80 -8.06 7.86
C GLY A 212 -16.58 -9.54 8.20
N ARG A 213 -17.36 -10.46 7.63
CA ARG A 213 -17.21 -11.90 7.82
C ARG A 213 -16.43 -12.47 6.66
N TRP A 214 -15.16 -12.76 6.90
CA TRP A 214 -14.31 -13.43 5.94
C TRP A 214 -14.71 -14.92 5.84
N PRO A 215 -14.69 -15.52 4.64
CA PRO A 215 -14.89 -16.97 4.52
C PRO A 215 -13.89 -17.69 5.41
N SER A 216 -14.37 -18.56 6.30
CA SER A 216 -13.52 -19.53 6.97
C SER A 216 -13.00 -20.52 5.93
N SER A 217 -11.68 -20.69 5.87
CA SER A 217 -11.02 -21.73 5.07
C SER A 217 -11.41 -23.13 5.52
#